data_AF-I2CC99-F1
#
_entry.id   AF-I2CC99-F1
#
_cell.length_a   1.000
_cell.length_b   1.000
_cell.length_c   1.000
_cell.angle_alpha   90.00
_cell.angle_beta   90.00
_cell.angle_gamma   90.00
#
_symmetry.space_group_name_H-M   'P 1'
#
loop_
_entity.id
_entity.type
_entity.pdbx_description
1 polymer ?
#
loop_
_entity_poly.entity_id
_entity_poly.type
_entity_poly.pdbx_seq_one_letter_code
_entity_poly.pdbx_strand_id
1 'polypeptide(L)'
;MKHEHAAVVLDFSANGIGIIRSLARRGIDVYAFDTEGPYRIGKSRLADCGICPSPLTEEEELLTFLTDFGKRFQAKPVLYAGSDDYAGFISKFRETLAGFFYFCSRATLC
;
A
#
# COMPACT_ATOMS: atom_id res chain seq x y z
N MET A 1 -20.22 -1.90 8.27
CA MET A 1 -19.54 -3.21 8.36
C MET A 1 -18.06 -2.92 8.42
N LYS A 2 -17.34 -3.41 9.43
CA LYS A 2 -15.88 -3.23 9.52
C LYS A 2 -15.25 -4.43 8.82
N HIS A 3 -14.43 -4.17 7.80
CA HIS A 3 -13.72 -5.25 7.10
C HIS A 3 -12.58 -5.75 7.98
N GLU A 4 -12.31 -7.04 7.94
CA GLU A 4 -11.26 -7.68 8.74
C GLU A 4 -9.85 -7.24 8.30
N HIS A 5 -9.65 -7.09 6.99
CA HIS A 5 -8.38 -6.66 6.41
C HIS A 5 -8.41 -5.17 6.06
N ALA A 6 -7.42 -4.44 6.56
CA ALA A 6 -7.14 -3.09 6.08
C ALA A 6 -6.48 -3.12 4.69
N ALA A 7 -6.47 -1.96 4.03
CA ALA A 7 -5.74 -1.76 2.79
C ALA A 7 -4.55 -0.83 3.01
N VAL A 8 -3.40 -1.20 2.44
CA VAL A 8 -2.23 -0.33 2.33
C VAL A 8 -2.03 0.01 0.86
N VAL A 9 -2.09 1.30 0.54
CA VAL A 9 -1.95 1.80 -0.83
C VAL A 9 -0.66 2.58 -0.94
N LEU A 10 0.22 2.17 -1.85
CA LEU A 10 1.40 2.94 -2.24
C LEU A 10 1.06 3.73 -3.49
N ASP A 11 1.51 4.98 -3.55
CA ASP A 11 1.23 6.01 -4.58
C ASP A 11 0.11 6.99 -4.19
N PHE A 12 0.41 8.29 -4.28
CA PHE A 12 -0.56 9.39 -4.17
C PHE A 12 -0.91 10.05 -5.52
N SER A 13 -0.52 9.45 -6.65
CA SER A 13 -1.01 9.87 -7.97
C SER A 13 -2.53 9.64 -8.12
N ALA A 14 -3.08 10.04 -9.28
CA ALA A 14 -4.50 9.83 -9.59
C ALA A 14 -4.93 8.35 -9.45
N ASN A 15 -4.03 7.40 -9.75
CA ASN A 15 -4.31 5.97 -9.64
C ASN A 15 -4.46 5.56 -8.17
N GLY A 16 -3.45 5.82 -7.34
CA GLY A 16 -3.50 5.55 -5.91
C GLY A 16 -4.69 6.22 -5.21
N ILE A 17 -4.98 7.48 -5.57
CA ILE A 17 -6.16 8.21 -5.03
C ILE A 17 -7.48 7.57 -5.46
N GLY A 18 -7.56 7.04 -6.69
CA GLY A 18 -8.69 6.26 -7.16
C GLY A 18 -8.93 5.02 -6.29
N ILE A 19 -7.85 4.28 -6.00
CA ILE A 19 -7.88 3.09 -5.13
C ILE A 19 -8.35 3.48 -3.71
N ILE A 20 -7.72 4.49 -3.10
CA ILE A 20 -8.07 4.99 -1.76
C ILE A 20 -9.55 5.34 -1.68
N ARG A 21 -10.06 6.13 -2.64
CA ARG A 21 -11.47 6.55 -2.67
C ARG A 21 -12.43 5.35 -2.82
N SER A 22 -12.09 4.40 -3.68
CA SER A 22 -12.91 3.21 -3.93
C SER A 22 -13.04 2.35 -2.67
N LEU A 23 -11.93 2.10 -1.98
CA LEU A 23 -11.88 1.26 -0.78
C LEU A 23 -12.53 1.96 0.42
N ALA A 24 -12.20 3.24 0.66
CA ALA A 24 -12.77 3.99 1.77
C ALA A 24 -14.30 4.12 1.69
N ARG A 25 -14.85 4.32 0.48
CA ARG A 25 -16.32 4.34 0.26
C ARG A 25 -17.01 3.02 0.59
N ARG A 26 -16.28 1.90 0.58
CA ARG A 26 -16.76 0.58 0.97
C ARG A 26 -16.60 0.32 2.47
N GLY A 27 -16.09 1.29 3.22
CA GLY A 27 -15.87 1.20 4.67
C GLY A 27 -14.61 0.40 5.06
N ILE A 28 -13.65 0.24 4.15
CA ILE A 28 -12.36 -0.40 4.44
C ILE A 28 -11.44 0.65 5.07
N ASP A 29 -10.72 0.28 6.13
CA ASP A 29 -9.68 1.11 6.72
C ASP A 29 -8.48 1.19 5.75
N VAL A 30 -8.13 2.40 5.32
CA VAL A 30 -7.08 2.63 4.32
C VAL A 30 -5.91 3.38 4.95
N TYR A 31 -4.71 2.84 4.75
CA TYR A 31 -3.44 3.50 4.99
C TYR A 31 -2.78 3.79 3.65
N ALA A 32 -2.19 4.96 3.49
CA ALA A 32 -1.60 5.37 2.23
C ALA A 32 -0.22 5.98 2.43
N PHE A 33 0.74 5.60 1.58
CA PHE A 33 2.11 6.07 1.67
C PHE A 33 2.66 6.43 0.30
N ASP A 34 3.52 7.44 0.29
CA ASP A 34 4.35 7.77 -0.85
C ASP A 34 5.56 8.57 -0.37
N THR A 35 6.47 8.89 -1.28
CA THR A 35 7.58 9.80 -1.02
C THR A 35 7.07 11.22 -0.67
N GLU A 36 7.93 12.03 -0.06
CA GLU A 36 7.54 13.31 0.54
C GLU A 36 6.86 14.28 -0.44
N GLY A 37 7.37 14.39 -1.67
CA GLY A 37 6.82 15.28 -2.69
C GLY A 37 5.35 14.97 -3.00
N PRO A 38 5.03 13.76 -3.51
CA PRO A 38 3.67 13.30 -3.71
C PRO A 38 2.79 13.37 -2.45
N TYR A 39 3.29 13.01 -1.27
CA TYR A 39 2.55 13.09 0.00
C TYR A 39 2.03 14.51 0.28
N ARG A 40 2.87 15.54 0.09
CA ARG A 40 2.49 16.94 0.36
C ARG A 40 1.33 17.42 -0.50
N ILE A 41 1.15 16.84 -1.69
CA ILE A 41 0.16 17.27 -2.69
C ILE A 41 -1.08 16.37 -2.65
N GLY A 42 -0.88 15.05 -2.59
CA GLY A 42 -1.91 14.05 -2.84
C GLY A 42 -2.55 13.42 -1.61
N LYS A 43 -2.11 13.76 -0.38
CA LYS A 43 -2.71 13.16 0.82
C LYS A 43 -4.24 13.33 0.87
N SER A 44 -4.93 12.28 1.29
CA SER A 44 -6.39 12.20 1.30
C SER A 44 -6.92 12.14 2.72
N ARG A 45 -8.05 12.82 3.00
CA ARG A 45 -8.76 12.69 4.29
C ARG A 45 -9.47 11.34 4.46
N LEU A 46 -9.50 10.51 3.41
CA LEU A 46 -10.15 9.20 3.39
C LEU A 46 -9.21 8.06 3.79
N ALA A 47 -7.95 8.36 4.08
CA ALA A 47 -6.94 7.39 4.50
C ALA A 47 -6.04 8.00 5.58
N ASP A 48 -5.44 7.15 6.41
CA ASP A 48 -4.31 7.54 7.24
C ASP A 48 -3.06 7.61 6.36
N CYS A 49 -2.54 8.82 6.15
CA CYS A 49 -1.53 9.11 5.15
C CYS A 49 -0.17 9.37 5.81
N GLY A 50 0.89 8.76 5.28
CA GLY A 50 2.27 9.01 5.71
C GLY A 50 3.26 9.11 4.57
N ILE A 51 4.51 9.37 4.92
CA ILE A 51 5.65 9.35 4.00
C ILE A 51 6.34 8.00 4.13
N CYS A 52 6.76 7.40 3.01
CA CYS A 52 7.64 6.22 2.99
C CYS A 52 8.91 6.47 2.14
N PRO A 53 9.94 5.62 2.30
CA PRO A 53 11.13 5.66 1.44
C PRO A 53 10.80 5.39 -0.03
N SER A 54 11.68 5.86 -0.93
CA SER A 54 11.51 5.72 -2.37
C SER A 54 11.71 4.28 -2.86
N PRO A 55 10.79 3.72 -3.68
CA PRO A 55 10.97 2.38 -4.28
C PRO A 55 12.10 2.33 -5.32
N LEU A 56 12.59 3.49 -5.79
CA LEU A 56 13.64 3.57 -6.82
C LEU A 56 15.04 3.77 -6.27
N THR A 57 15.17 4.36 -5.08
CA THR A 57 16.46 4.79 -4.51
C THR A 57 16.72 4.25 -3.10
N GLU A 58 15.69 3.80 -2.39
CA GLU A 58 15.73 3.42 -0.97
C GLU A 58 14.89 2.15 -0.73
N GLU A 59 15.06 1.16 -1.60
CA GLU A 59 14.19 -0.02 -1.63
C GLU A 59 14.29 -0.90 -0.38
N GLU A 60 15.49 -1.06 0.20
CA GLU A 60 15.69 -1.84 1.42
C GLU A 60 15.06 -1.15 2.65
N GLU A 61 15.15 0.18 2.69
CA GLU A 61 14.47 1.01 3.68
C GLU A 61 12.95 0.92 3.53
N LEU A 62 12.44 0.94 2.29
CA LEU A 62 11.02 0.77 2.01
C LEU A 62 10.53 -0.63 2.42
N LEU A 63 11.31 -1.67 2.16
CA LEU A 63 10.99 -3.03 2.60
C LEU A 63 10.91 -3.11 4.13
N THR A 64 11.90 -2.56 4.83
CA THR A 64 11.93 -2.52 6.29
C THR A 64 10.72 -1.75 6.82
N PHE A 65 10.45 -0.57 6.28
CA PHE A 65 9.28 0.25 6.61
C PHE A 65 7.97 -0.54 6.46
N LEU A 66 7.76 -1.22 5.33
CA LEU A 66 6.52 -1.95 5.07
C LEU A 66 6.39 -3.19 5.94
N THR A 67 7.45 -3.97 6.14
CA THR A 67 7.40 -5.16 7.00
C THR A 67 7.12 -4.78 8.46
N ASP A 68 7.75 -3.72 8.98
CA ASP A 68 7.48 -3.22 10.33
C ASP A 68 6.08 -2.64 10.45
N PHE A 69 5.59 -1.95 9.42
CA PHE A 69 4.21 -1.48 9.38
C PHE A 69 3.21 -2.65 9.37
N GLY A 70 3.44 -3.67 8.55
CA GLY A 70 2.59 -4.86 8.44
C GLY A 70 2.48 -5.67 9.74
N LYS A 71 3.55 -5.74 10.53
CA LYS A 71 3.56 -6.40 11.87
C LYS A 71 2.57 -5.78 12.86
N ARG A 72 2.12 -4.54 12.64
CA ARG A 72 1.19 -3.84 13.55
C ARG A 72 -0.25 -4.35 13.44
N PHE A 73 -0.57 -5.13 12.41
CA PHE A 73 -1.92 -5.59 12.14
C PHE A 73 -2.15 -7.00 12.70
N GLN A 74 -3.30 -7.21 13.34
CA GLN A 74 -3.74 -8.54 13.77
C GLN A 74 -4.10 -9.44 12.57
N ALA A 75 -4.73 -8.87 11.54
CA ALA A 75 -5.04 -9.52 10.28
C ALA A 75 -4.20 -8.89 9.15
N LYS A 76 -3.56 -9.71 8.31
CA LYS A 76 -2.67 -9.22 7.24
C LYS A 76 -3.42 -8.23 6.33
N PRO A 77 -2.94 -6.99 6.16
CA PRO A 77 -3.56 -6.06 5.23
C PRO A 77 -3.29 -6.45 3.78
N VAL A 78 -4.08 -5.89 2.85
CA VAL A 78 -3.86 -6.04 1.42
C VAL A 78 -3.01 -4.88 0.90
N LEU A 79 -1.89 -5.18 0.23
CA LEU A 79 -0.98 -4.20 -0.34
C LEU A 79 -1.34 -3.92 -1.81
N TYR A 80 -1.53 -2.65 -2.13
CA TYR A 80 -1.85 -2.14 -3.46
C TYR A 80 -0.74 -1.22 -3.96
N ALA A 81 -0.34 -1.38 -5.22
CA ALA A 81 0.49 -0.43 -5.94
C ALA A 81 -0.37 0.42 -6.88
N GLY A 82 -0.26 1.75 -6.77
CA GLY A 82 -0.87 2.70 -7.72
C GLY A 82 0.04 3.09 -8.89
N SER A 83 1.33 2.74 -8.85
CA SER A 83 2.30 2.99 -9.91
C SER A 83 3.13 1.75 -10.26
N ASP A 84 3.72 1.76 -11.45
CA ASP A 84 4.59 0.67 -11.94
C ASP A 84 5.87 0.55 -11.10
N ASP A 85 6.41 1.65 -10.58
CA ASP A 85 7.58 1.64 -9.69
C ASP A 85 7.30 0.84 -8.41
N TYR A 86 6.16 1.10 -7.77
CA TYR A 86 5.74 0.33 -6.59
C TYR A 86 5.36 -1.11 -6.95
N ALA A 87 4.78 -1.35 -8.13
CA ALA A 87 4.48 -2.71 -8.59
C ALA A 87 5.77 -3.52 -8.82
N GLY A 88 6.78 -2.91 -9.43
CA GLY A 88 8.11 -3.48 -9.62
C GLY A 88 8.79 -3.80 -8.29
N PHE A 89 8.77 -2.85 -7.35
CA PHE A 89 9.27 -3.04 -5.98
C PHE A 89 8.57 -4.21 -5.26
N ILE A 90 7.23 -4.26 -5.27
CA ILE A 90 6.46 -5.35 -4.64
C ILE A 90 6.80 -6.69 -5.28
N SER A 91 6.94 -6.73 -6.61
CA SER A 91 7.31 -7.95 -7.33
C SER A 91 8.69 -8.45 -6.92
N LYS A 92 9.67 -7.54 -6.83
CA LYS A 92 11.05 -7.85 -6.40
C LYS A 92 11.10 -8.46 -4.99
N PHE A 93 10.36 -7.89 -4.04
CA PHE A 93 10.39 -8.32 -2.62
C PHE A 93 9.18 -9.17 -2.22
N ARG A 94 8.52 -9.81 -3.19
CA ARG A 94 7.24 -10.49 -2.98
C ARG A 94 7.28 -11.55 -1.90
N GLU A 95 8.34 -12.37 -1.87
CA GLU A 95 8.47 -13.46 -0.90
C GLU A 95 8.49 -12.93 0.54
N THR A 96 9.31 -11.91 0.81
CA THR A 96 9.38 -11.27 2.13
C THR A 96 8.08 -10.56 2.49
N LEU A 97 7.51 -9.79 1.55
CA LEU A 97 6.26 -9.06 1.78
C LEU A 97 5.06 -10.00 1.99
N ALA A 98 5.04 -11.21 1.42
CA ALA A 98 3.98 -12.21 1.62
C ALA A 98 3.85 -12.65 3.10
N GLY A 99 4.93 -12.50 3.87
CA GLY A 99 4.93 -12.72 5.32
C GLY A 99 3.98 -11.78 6.06
N PHE A 100 3.73 -10.59 5.52
CA PHE A 100 3.03 -9.50 6.22
C PHE A 100 1.81 -8.96 5.48
N PHE A 101 1.74 -9.16 4.16
CA PHE A 101 0.70 -8.62 3.30
C PHE A 101 0.05 -9.70 2.43
N TYR A 102 -1.22 -9.49 2.09
CA TYR A 102 -1.82 -10.10 0.91
C TYR A 102 -1.61 -9.21 -0.31
N PHE A 103 -1.46 -9.82 -1.47
CA PHE A 103 -1.38 -9.09 -2.73
C PHE A 103 -2.69 -9.24 -3.48
N CYS A 104 -3.10 -8.19 -4.19
CA CYS A 104 -4.20 -8.27 -5.12
C CYS A 104 -3.73 -9.01 -6.39
N SER A 105 -3.57 -10.34 -6.31
CA SER A 105 -3.34 -11.13 -7.52
C SER A 105 -4.67 -11.30 -8.23
N ARG A 106 -4.70 -10.99 -9.53
CA ARG A 106 -5.69 -11.58 -10.42
C ARG A 106 -5.26 -13.02 -10.69
N ALA A 107 -5.37 -13.89 -9.69
CA ALA A 107 -5.39 -15.33 -9.93
C ALA A 107 -6.81 -15.66 -10.39
N THR A 108 -7.04 -15.48 -11.69
CA THR A 108 -8.12 -16.19 -12.38
C THR A 108 -7.94 -17.66 -12.01
N LEU A 109 -8.95 -18.23 -11.37
CA LEU A 109 -9.25 -19.66 -11.46
C LEU A 109 -9.27 -20.00 -12.97
N CYS A 110 -8.15 -20.50 -13.48
CA CYS A 110 -8.08 -21.25 -14.73
C CYS A 110 -7.74 -22.70 -14.34
#